data_AF-A0A965E3Y1-F1
#
_entry.id   AF-A0A965E3Y1-F1
#
_cell.length_a   1.000
_cell.length_b   1.000
_cell.length_c   1.000
_cell.angle_alpha   90.00
_cell.angle_beta   90.00
_cell.angle_gamma   90.00
#
_symmetry.space_group_name_H-M   'P 1'
#
loop_
_entity.id
_entity.type
_entity.pdbx_description
1 polymer ?
#
loop_
_entity_poly.entity_id
_entity_poly.type
_entity_poly.pdbx_seq_one_letter_code
_entity_poly.pdbx_strand_id
1 'polypeptide(L)' 'MTSRVQKKLLLPNRVRRPPEDGFSWIDRRFLQDYSPRLSRDAILLYFFFTTVSDQLGLSYYGDATIAVRLRLPEQAVA' A
#
# COMPACT_ATOMS: atom_id res chain seq x y z
N MET A 1 9.96 -27.84 9.19
CA MET A 1 9.63 -26.68 10.05
C MET A 1 9.96 -25.42 9.27
N THR A 2 8.95 -24.73 8.73
CA THR A 2 9.19 -23.46 8.02
C THR A 2 9.48 -22.38 9.05
N SER A 3 10.71 -21.86 9.05
CA SER A 3 11.04 -20.63 9.76
C SER A 3 10.17 -19.51 9.21
N ARG A 4 9.25 -19.01 10.03
CA ARG A 4 8.36 -17.90 9.66
C ARG A 4 9.17 -16.63 9.83
N VAL A 5 9.51 -15.96 8.73
CA VAL A 5 10.17 -14.64 8.77
C VAL A 5 9.35 -13.72 9.69
N GLN A 6 9.97 -13.19 10.74
CA GLN A 6 9.32 -12.24 11.63
C GLN A 6 9.08 -10.93 10.89
N LYS A 7 7.81 -10.62 10.67
CA LYS A 7 7.37 -9.39 10.01
C LYS A 7 7.34 -8.25 11.03
N LYS A 8 8.19 -7.24 10.84
CA LYS A 8 8.16 -6.02 11.64
C LYS A 8 7.26 -4.99 10.97
N LEU A 9 6.16 -4.64 11.64
CA LEU A 9 5.29 -3.56 11.18
C LEU A 9 5.89 -2.22 11.57
N LEU A 10 5.89 -1.28 10.62
CA LEU A 10 6.36 0.08 10.86
C LEU A 10 5.46 0.81 11.86
N LEU A 11 4.13 0.69 11.68
CA LEU A 11 3.12 1.32 12.52
C LEU A 11 1.99 0.32 12.84
N PRO A 12 2.14 -0.53 13.88
CA PRO A 12 1.17 -1.57 14.22
C PRO A 12 -0.26 -1.04 14.40
N ASN A 13 -0.41 0.15 14.96
CA ASN A 13 -1.71 0.78 15.21
C ASN A 13 -2.34 1.42 13.97
N ARG A 14 -1.65 1.38 12.81
CA ARG A 14 -2.14 1.90 11.53
C ARG A 14 -2.27 0.81 10.46
N VAL A 15 -2.31 -0.46 10.87
CA VAL A 15 -2.66 -1.54 9.94
C VAL A 15 -4.08 -1.29 9.44
N ARG A 16 -4.20 -1.14 8.13
CA ARG A 16 -5.46 -0.79 7.49
C ARG A 16 -6.40 -1.99 7.53
N ARG A 17 -7.66 -1.75 7.84
CA ARG A 17 -8.74 -2.73 7.73
C ARG A 17 -9.69 -2.30 6.61
N PRO A 18 -10.33 -3.25 5.92
CA PRO A 18 -11.45 -2.90 5.05
C PRO A 18 -12.51 -2.12 5.84
N PRO A 19 -13.23 -1.19 5.21
CA PRO A 19 -14.41 -0.55 5.80
C PRO A 19 -15.38 -1.59 6.36
N GLU A 20 -15.99 -1.29 7.52
CA GLU A 20 -16.97 -2.18 8.16
C GLU A 20 -18.26 -2.30 7.34
N ASP A 21 -18.62 -1.23 6.63
CA ASP A 21 -19.79 -1.14 5.77
C ASP A 21 -19.42 -0.91 4.29
N GLY A 22 -20.27 -1.43 3.40
CA GLY A 22 -20.13 -1.28 1.95
C GLY A 22 -19.29 -2.38 1.29
N PHE A 23 -19.08 -2.22 -0.03
CA PHE A 23 -18.44 -3.25 -0.87
C PHE A 23 -17.02 -2.87 -1.35
N SER A 24 -16.35 -1.92 -0.71
CA SER A 24 -15.02 -1.46 -1.15
C SER A 24 -13.89 -1.95 -0.23
N TRP A 25 -12.75 -2.33 -0.83
CA TRP A 25 -11.53 -2.64 -0.08
C TRP A 25 -10.78 -1.39 0.40
N ILE A 26 -11.06 -0.25 -0.23
CA ILE A 26 -10.47 1.05 0.08
C ILE A 26 -11.58 1.94 0.62
N ASP A 27 -11.29 2.61 1.73
CA ASP A 27 -12.20 3.61 2.30
C ASP A 27 -12.46 4.73 1.27
N ARG A 28 -13.74 5.04 1.03
CA ARG A 28 -14.15 6.06 0.04
C ARG A 28 -13.59 7.44 0.37
N ARG A 29 -13.31 7.72 1.65
CA ARG A 29 -12.62 8.94 2.10
C ARG A 29 -11.27 9.10 1.43
N PHE A 30 -10.61 8.04 0.98
CA PHE A 30 -9.35 8.14 0.23
C PHE A 30 -9.44 9.15 -0.92
N LEU A 31 -10.50 9.07 -1.73
CA LEU A 31 -10.64 9.95 -2.90
C LEU A 31 -11.06 11.37 -2.54
N GLN A 32 -11.80 11.56 -1.46
CA GLN A 32 -12.35 12.87 -1.08
C GLN A 32 -11.41 13.65 -0.16
N ASP A 33 -10.80 12.97 0.82
CA ASP A 33 -10.09 13.62 1.92
C ASP A 33 -8.57 13.50 1.79
N TYR A 34 -8.06 12.40 1.21
CA TYR A 34 -6.63 12.10 1.22
C TYR A 34 -5.95 12.36 -0.13
N SER A 35 -6.50 11.86 -1.23
CA SER A 35 -5.90 11.98 -2.56
C SER A 35 -5.65 13.43 -3.01
N PRO A 36 -6.45 14.45 -2.64
CA PRO A 36 -6.16 15.83 -3.05
C PRO A 36 -4.84 16.38 -2.49
N ARG A 37 -4.30 15.76 -1.44
CA ARG A 37 -3.02 16.16 -0.79
C ARG A 37 -1.83 15.32 -1.26
N LEU A 38 -2.07 14.35 -2.15
CA LEU A 38 -1.06 13.41 -2.61
C LEU A 38 -0.65 13.72 -4.05
N SER A 39 0.61 13.45 -4.37
CA SER A 39 1.05 13.42 -5.75
C SER A 39 0.38 12.24 -6.48
N ARG A 40 0.33 12.31 -7.82
CA ARG A 40 -0.12 11.20 -8.67
C ARG A 40 0.64 9.90 -8.32
N ASP A 41 1.94 9.99 -8.13
CA ASP A 41 2.80 8.83 -7.90
C ASP A 41 2.51 8.21 -6.52
N ALA A 42 2.25 9.02 -5.50
CA ALA A 42 1.81 8.53 -4.19
C ALA A 42 0.43 7.85 -4.26
N ILE A 43 -0.50 8.36 -5.07
CA ILE A 43 -1.80 7.71 -5.31
C ILE A 43 -1.61 6.35 -5.99
N LEU A 44 -0.74 6.26 -7.00
CA LEU A 44 -0.43 5.00 -7.69
C LEU A 44 0.20 3.98 -6.75
N LEU A 45 1.15 4.40 -5.92
CA LEU A 45 1.76 3.54 -4.90
C LEU A 45 0.74 3.05 -3.89
N TYR A 46 -0.16 3.93 -3.43
CA TYR A 46 -1.24 3.55 -2.52
C TYR A 46 -2.09 2.42 -3.13
N PHE A 47 -2.59 2.61 -4.36
CA PHE A 47 -3.38 1.57 -5.03
C PHE A 47 -2.57 0.29 -5.25
N PHE A 48 -1.32 0.39 -5.68
CA PHE A 48 -0.44 -0.78 -5.85
C PHE A 48 -0.31 -1.57 -4.55
N PHE A 49 0.03 -0.93 -3.44
CA PHE A 49 0.17 -1.64 -2.17
C PHE A 49 -1.15 -2.22 -1.68
N THR A 50 -2.30 -1.61 -1.98
CA THR A 50 -3.60 -2.21 -1.62
C THR A 50 -3.91 -3.50 -2.39
N THR A 51 -3.29 -3.75 -3.55
CA THR A 51 -3.50 -4.98 -4.33
C THR A 51 -2.51 -6.09 -3.99
N VAL A 52 -1.27 -5.76 -3.64
CA VAL A 52 -0.20 -6.75 -3.46
C VAL A 52 0.14 -7.08 -2.01
N SER A 53 -0.33 -6.28 -1.05
CA SER A 53 0.02 -6.47 0.35
C SER A 53 -0.80 -7.57 1.01
N ASP A 54 -0.21 -8.20 2.03
CA ASP A 54 -0.93 -9.14 2.88
C ASP A 54 -1.89 -8.44 3.88
N GLN A 55 -2.53 -9.24 4.75
CA GLN A 55 -3.43 -8.74 5.80
C GLN A 55 -2.80 -7.75 6.79
N LEU A 56 -1.47 -7.65 6.83
CA LEU A 56 -0.74 -6.69 7.67
C LEU A 56 -0.27 -5.46 6.89
N GLY A 57 -0.58 -5.37 5.59
CA GLY A 57 -0.15 -4.27 4.73
C GLY A 57 1.30 -4.38 4.26
N LEU A 58 1.89 -5.58 4.30
CA LEU A 58 3.27 -5.79 3.85
C LEU A 58 3.32 -6.33 2.42
N SER A 59 4.09 -5.65 1.57
CA SER A 59 4.44 -6.09 0.22
C SER A 59 5.81 -6.76 0.20
N TYR A 60 5.99 -7.73 -0.69
CA TYR A 60 7.27 -8.39 -0.95
C TYR A 60 7.99 -7.87 -2.21
N TYR A 61 7.38 -6.91 -2.90
CA TYR A 61 7.99 -6.26 -4.07
C TYR A 61 9.03 -5.24 -3.62
N GLY A 62 10.25 -5.34 -4.16
CA GLY A 62 11.29 -4.33 -3.97
C GLY A 62 11.08 -3.11 -4.89
N ASP A 63 11.70 -1.99 -4.53
CA ASP A 63 11.45 -0.66 -5.13
C ASP A 63 11.66 -0.64 -6.65
N ALA A 64 12.79 -1.14 -7.16
CA ALA A 64 13.03 -1.29 -8.61
C ALA A 64 11.90 -2.03 -9.34
N THR A 65 11.35 -3.07 -8.70
CA THR A 65 10.29 -3.90 -9.29
C THR A 65 8.94 -3.17 -9.31
N ILE A 66 8.68 -2.35 -8.30
CA ILE A 66 7.52 -1.47 -8.22
C ILE A 66 7.63 -0.36 -9.27
N ALA A 67 8.80 0.27 -9.36
CA ALA A 67 9.11 1.34 -10.30
C ALA A 67 8.83 0.90 -11.75
N VAL A 68 9.33 -0.28 -12.14
CA VAL A 68 9.05 -0.87 -13.47
C VAL A 68 7.56 -1.11 -13.70
N ARG A 69 6.84 -1.67 -12.72
CA ARG A 69 5.40 -1.97 -12.84
C ARG A 69 4.54 -0.72 -12.96
N LEU A 70 4.88 0.32 -12.20
CA LEU A 70 4.14 1.58 -12.18
C LEU A 70 4.65 2.61 -13.19
N ARG A 71 5.73 2.28 -13.92
CA ARG A 71 6.41 3.19 -14.86
C ARG A 71 6.83 4.50 -14.19
N LEU A 72 7.34 4.37 -12.96
CA LEU A 72 7.85 5.47 -12.15
C LEU A 72 9.38 5.43 -12.12
N PRO A 73 10.06 6.58 -11.92
CA PRO A 73 11.46 6.56 -11.49
C PRO A 73 11.54 5.87 -10.13
N GLU A 74 12.61 5.10 -9.90
CA GLU A 74 12.77 4.36 -8.63
C GLU A 74 12.82 5.29 -7.41
N GLN A 75 13.34 6.51 -7.57
CA GLN A 75 13.37 7.54 -6.53
C GLN A 75 11.97 8.03 -6.12
N ALA A 76 10.94 7.77 -6.92
CA ALA A 76 9.56 8.09 -6.53
C ALA A 76 8.90 6.98 -5.70
N VAL A 77 9.53 5.80 -5.57
CA VAL A 77 9.05 4.68 -4.74
C VAL A 77 9.58 4.77 -3.30
N ALA A 78 10.81 5.26 -3.13
CA ALA A 78 11.56 5.30 -1.87
C ALA A 78 11.38 6.61 -1.07
#